data_AF-A0A941PJ31-F1
#
_entry.id   AF-A0A941PJ31-F1
#
_cell.length_a   1.000
_cell.length_b   1.000
_cell.length_c   1.000
_cell.angle_alpha   90.00
_cell.angle_beta   90.00
_cell.angle_gamma   90.00
#
_symmetry.space_group_name_H-M   'P 1'
#
loop_
_entity.id
_entity.type
_entity.pdbx_description
1 polymer ?
#
loop_
_entity_poly.entity_id
_entity_poly.type
_entity_poly.pdbx_seq_one_letter_code
_entity_poly.pdbx_strand_id
1 'polypeptide(L)' 'MPTIEINERGSFDLAMRRFKRACEKAGIMSKLRQIENYEKPTAKRKRKKAAAVKRYQKKLQKEQEILERERTRY' A
#
# COMPACT_ATOMS: atom_id res chain seq x y z
N MET A 1 -11.75 11.25 -8.28
CA MET A 1 -12.60 10.04 -8.29
C MET A 1 -12.13 9.17 -9.46
N PRO A 2 -11.99 7.85 -9.30
CA PRO A 2 -11.51 6.97 -10.36
C PRO A 2 -12.56 6.86 -11.46
N THR A 3 -12.15 7.10 -12.70
CA THR A 3 -12.99 7.01 -13.90
C THR A 3 -12.34 6.00 -14.84
N ILE A 4 -13.14 5.13 -15.46
CA ILE A 4 -12.66 4.13 -16.41
C ILE A 4 -13.53 4.15 -17.64
N GLU A 5 -12.87 4.25 -18.78
CA GLU A 5 -13.49 4.16 -20.09
C GLU A 5 -13.60 2.68 -20.48
N ILE A 6 -14.78 2.29 -20.95
CA ILE A 6 -15.09 0.93 -21.38
C ILE A 6 -15.11 0.94 -22.90
N ASN A 7 -14.24 0.13 -23.52
CA ASN A 7 -14.30 -0.07 -24.97
C ASN A 7 -15.46 -1.02 -25.29
N GLU A 8 -16.22 -0.75 -26.35
CA GLU A 8 -17.40 -1.53 -26.75
C GLU A 8 -17.11 -3.02 -27.04
N ARG A 9 -15.86 -3.35 -27.42
CA ARG A 9 -15.40 -4.72 -27.65
C ARG A 9 -14.85 -5.41 -26.39
N GLY A 10 -14.74 -4.68 -25.28
CA GLY A 10 -14.19 -5.19 -24.02
C GLY A 10 -15.25 -5.89 -23.17
N SER A 11 -14.85 -6.95 -22.47
CA SER A 11 -15.73 -7.58 -21.47
C SER A 11 -15.92 -6.69 -20.24
N PHE A 12 -17.17 -6.56 -19.78
CA PHE A 12 -17.55 -5.79 -18.60
C PHE A 12 -16.78 -6.21 -17.34
N ASP A 13 -16.53 -7.51 -17.16
CA ASP A 13 -15.82 -8.01 -15.97
C ASP A 13 -14.36 -7.48 -15.92
N LEU A 14 -13.72 -7.31 -17.07
CA LEU A 14 -12.39 -6.71 -17.13
C LEU A 14 -12.41 -5.24 -16.73
N ALA A 15 -13.41 -4.49 -17.18
CA ALA A 15 -13.60 -3.09 -16.80
C ALA A 15 -13.87 -2.95 -15.29
N MET A 16 -14.74 -3.79 -14.73
CA MET A 16 -15.03 -3.83 -13.30
C MET A 16 -13.77 -4.15 -12.47
N ARG A 17 -12.95 -5.09 -12.93
CA ARG A 17 -11.68 -5.42 -12.26
C ARG A 17 -10.69 -4.25 -12.27
N ARG A 18 -10.59 -3.54 -13.41
CA ARG A 18 -9.79 -2.33 -13.51
C ARG A 18 -10.31 -1.24 -12.57
N PHE A 19 -11.63 -1.13 -12.42
CA PHE A 19 -12.28 -0.16 -11.54
C PHE A 19 -11.97 -0.42 -10.08
N LYS A 20 -12.11 -1.67 -9.63
CA LYS A 20 -11.73 -2.07 -8.27
C LYS A 20 -10.28 -1.73 -7.97
N ARG A 21 -9.35 -2.06 -8.88
CA ARG A 21 -7.93 -1.69 -8.75
C ARG A 21 -7.70 -0.18 -8.74
N ALA A 22 -8.43 0.59 -9.55
CA ALA A 22 -8.31 2.05 -9.57
C ALA A 22 -8.81 2.68 -8.25
N CYS A 23 -9.91 2.19 -7.68
CA CYS A 23 -10.41 2.59 -6.36
C CYS A 23 -9.42 2.25 -5.24
N GLU A 24 -8.82 1.06 -5.28
CA GLU A 24 -7.79 0.62 -4.34
C GLU A 24 -6.53 1.48 -4.46
N LYS A 25 -6.05 1.72 -5.69
CA LYS A 25 -4.88 2.57 -5.97
C LYS A 25 -5.10 4.01 -5.54
N ALA A 26 -6.30 4.54 -5.73
CA ALA A 26 -6.69 5.86 -5.24
C ALA A 26 -6.77 5.93 -3.70
N GLY A 27 -6.70 4.79 -3.00
CA GLY A 27 -6.63 4.73 -1.54
C GLY A 27 -7.92 5.22 -0.86
N ILE A 28 -9.06 5.18 -1.55
CA ILE A 28 -10.34 5.72 -1.05
C ILE A 28 -10.74 5.01 0.25
N MET A 29 -10.67 3.67 0.25
CA MET A 29 -10.98 2.86 1.44
C MET A 29 -10.01 3.13 2.60
N SER A 30 -8.73 3.33 2.31
CA SER A 30 -7.73 3.65 3.33
C SER A 30 -7.97 5.04 3.93
N LYS A 31 -8.41 6.00 3.11
CA LYS A 31 -8.77 7.35 3.55
C LYS A 31 -10.03 7.33 4.41
N LEU A 32 -11.06 6.58 4.00
CA LEU A 32 -12.30 6.42 4.76
C LEU A 32 -12.01 5.95 6.20
N ARG A 33 -11.28 4.84 6.34
CA ARG A 33 -10.87 4.28 7.64
C ARG A 33 -10.04 5.22 8.50
N GLN A 34 -9.31 6.16 7.89
CA GLN A 34 -8.51 7.15 8.62
C GLN A 34 -9.34 8.32 9.14
N ILE A 35 -10.48 8.61 8.51
CA ILE A 35 -11.35 9.75 8.83
C ILE A 35 -12.49 9.33 9.76
N GLU A 36 -12.89 8.06 9.73
CA GLU A 36 -13.96 7.49 10.58
C GLU A 36 -13.83 7.88 12.06
N ASN A 37 -12.61 8.00 12.58
CA ASN A 37 -12.35 8.37 13.97
C ASN A 37 -11.42 9.58 14.07
N TYR A 38 -11.68 10.47 15.03
CA TYR A 38 -10.76 11.55 15.33
C TYR A 38 -9.46 11.01 15.94
N GLU A 39 -8.36 11.20 15.23
CA GLU A 39 -7.02 10.90 15.73
C GLU A 39 -6.36 12.18 16.27
N LYS A 40 -6.05 12.21 17.58
CA LYS A 40 -5.29 13.31 18.19
C LYS A 40 -3.98 13.56 17.41
N PRO A 41 -3.54 14.82 17.25
CA PRO A 41 -2.33 15.14 16.48
C PRO A 41 -1.07 14.40 16.97
N THR A 42 -0.96 14.20 18.29
CA THR A 42 0.14 13.45 18.92
C THR A 42 0.10 11.96 18.58
N ALA A 43 -1.08 11.33 18.57
CA ALA A 43 -1.26 9.94 18.18
C ALA A 43 -0.86 9.73 16.71
N LYS A 44 -1.29 10.64 15.82
CA LYS A 44 -0.90 10.63 14.40
C LYS A 44 0.61 10.70 14.19
N ARG A 45 1.31 11.57 14.95
CA ARG A 45 2.77 11.69 14.91
C ARG A 45 3.46 10.41 15.41
N LYS A 46 3.01 9.86 16.54
CA LYS A 46 3.56 8.61 17.11
C LYS A 46 3.38 7.43 16.15
N ARG A 47 2.19 7.26 15.58
CA ARG A 47 1.88 6.20 14.60
C ARG A 47 2.78 6.28 13.37
N LYS A 48 2.96 7.48 12.81
CA LYS A 48 3.86 7.70 11.66
C LYS A 48 5.32 7.37 11.98
N LYS A 49 5.82 7.78 13.14
CA LYS A 49 7.19 7.49 13.58
C LYS A 49 7.42 5.98 13.75
N ALA A 50 6.52 5.29 14.44
CA ALA A 50 6.61 3.84 14.62
C ALA A 50 6.60 3.08 13.27
N ALA A 51 5.72 3.49 12.34
CA ALA A 51 5.68 2.90 11.01
C ALA A 51 6.98 3.14 10.21
N ALA A 52 7.62 4.30 10.35
CA ALA A 52 8.90 4.59 9.71
C ALA A 52 10.03 3.71 10.26
N VAL A 53 10.14 3.60 11.59
CA VAL A 53 11.13 2.74 12.26
C VAL A 53 10.97 1.29 11.83
N LYS A 54 9.74 0.76 11.85
CA LYS A 54 9.47 -0.63 11.45
C LYS A 54 9.81 -0.89 9.97
N ARG A 55 9.53 0.06 9.08
CA ARG A 55 9.92 -0.04 7.66
C ARG A 55 11.44 -0.09 7.49
N TYR A 56 12.17 0.73 8.22
CA TYR A 56 13.63 0.75 8.16
C TYR A 56 14.24 -0.55 8.69
N GLN A 57 13.76 -1.04 9.84
CA GLN A 57 14.19 -2.33 10.40
C GLN A 57 13.95 -3.48 9.42
N LYS A 58 12.77 -3.53 8.78
CA LYS A 58 12.46 -4.55 7.77
C LYS A 58 13.37 -4.46 6.55
N LYS A 59 13.78 -3.26 6.14
CA LYS A 59 14.73 -3.06 5.03
C LYS A 59 16.10 -3.65 5.39
N LEU A 60 16.64 -3.32 6.56
CA LEU A 60 17.92 -3.84 7.04
C LEU A 60 17.93 -5.36 7.14
N GLN A 61 16.87 -5.95 7.71
CA GLN A 61 16.74 -7.41 7.80
C GLN A 61 16.78 -8.06 6.41
N LYS A 62 16.11 -7.47 5.42
CA LYS A 62 16.11 -7.98 4.05
C LYS A 62 17.48 -7.85 3.38
N GLU A 63 18.21 -6.76 3.63
CA GLU A 63 19.57 -6.57 3.13
C GLU A 63 20.54 -7.59 3.75
N GLN A 64 20.41 -7.86 5.05
CA GLN A 64 21.17 -8.91 5.73
C GLN A 64 20.88 -10.29 5.15
N GLU A 65 19.60 -10.63 4.95
CA GLU A 65 19.20 -11.92 4.35
C GLU A 65 19.77 -12.10 2.94
N ILE A 66 19.78 -11.05 2.12
CA ILE A 66 20.38 -11.08 0.77
C ILE A 66 21.89 -11.34 0.88
N LEU A 67 22.58 -10.61 1.75
CA LEU A 67 24.02 -10.75 1.96
C LEU A 67 24.39 -12.16 2.46
N GLU A 68 23.60 -12.72 3.37
CA GLU A 68 23.78 -14.08 3.87
C GLU A 68 23.57 -15.11 2.77
N ARG A 69 22.51 -14.97 1.96
CA ARG A 69 22.27 -15.85 0.80
C ARG A 69 23.44 -15.82 -0.18
N GLU A 70 23.98 -14.64 -0.48
CA GLU A 70 25.15 -14.48 -1.35
C GLU A 70 26.40 -15.12 -0.76
N ARG A 71 26.63 -14.99 0.55
CA ARG A 71 27.74 -15.66 1.26
C ARG A 71 27.65 -17.17 1.23
N THR A 72 26.45 -17.73 1.38
CA THR A 72 26.22 -19.20 1.36
C THR A 72 26.21 -19.81 -0.04
N ARG A 73 26.30 -18.99 -1.09
CA ARG A 73 26.22 -19.45 -2.50
C ARG A 73 27.57 -19.88 -3.09
N TYR A 74 28.65 -19.66 -2.36
CA TYR A 74 30.00 -20.14 -2.63
C TYR A 74 30.36 -21.26 -1.66
#